data_AF-A0A958KU68-F1
#
_entry.id   AF-A0A958KU68-F1
#
_cell.length_a   1.000
_cell.length_b   1.000
_cell.length_c   1.000
_cell.angle_alpha   90.00
_cell.angle_beta   90.00
_cell.angle_gamma   90.00
#
_symmetry.space_group_name_H-M   'P 1'
#
loop_
_entity.id
_entity.type
_entity.pdbx_description
1 polymer ?
#
loop_
_entity_poly.entity_id
_entity_poly.type
_entity_poly.pdbx_seq_one_letter_code
_entity_poly.pdbx_strand_id
1 'polypeptide(L)'
;MSFHSYAATSACETHSIKLDKYHLHTSLRSSGTCFLAIGSNYTPGLIYRDYLFTSDGQFMVFNSFGSGSASTDTGARVFYFAPMVSELGFDILGDEAIIHLPNGSRAVFNLSVGKFTHIDTGQIIESDLVSRDNRGGIEIVDYPGIYFDMGFAMGNSPVMQKKSMVKIVRPSQTCSVRMSKIFDYIDGEPVFQLTHESHYVDFMRRNCP
;
A
#
# COMPACT_ATOMS: atom_id res chain seq x y z
N MET A 1 -0.51 9.93 31.71
CA MET A 1 -0.35 9.21 30.42
C MET A 1 1.09 9.37 30.00
N SER A 2 1.84 8.27 29.89
CA SER A 2 3.23 8.31 29.41
C SER A 2 3.20 8.24 27.89
N PHE A 3 3.58 9.33 27.22
CA PHE A 3 3.77 9.35 25.77
C PHE A 3 5.11 8.68 25.47
N HIS A 4 5.08 7.45 25.00
CA HIS A 4 6.25 6.82 24.41
C HIS A 4 6.35 7.33 22.98
N SER A 5 7.25 8.29 22.75
CA SER A 5 7.67 8.65 21.39
C SER A 5 8.79 7.68 21.01
N TYR A 6 8.54 6.84 20.01
CA TYR A 6 9.62 6.10 19.34
C TYR A 6 10.23 7.02 18.27
N ALA A 7 11.55 6.94 18.08
CA ALA A 7 12.22 7.63 16.98
C ALA A 7 11.89 6.94 15.65
N ALA A 8 12.06 7.68 14.54
CA ALA A 8 11.83 7.18 13.17
C ALA A 8 12.52 5.84 12.96
N THR A 9 11.73 4.79 12.78
CA THR A 9 12.21 3.44 12.57
C THR A 9 12.26 3.15 11.08
N SER A 10 13.44 2.77 10.57
CA SER A 10 13.58 2.33 9.18
C SER A 10 12.88 0.99 8.99
N ALA A 11 12.09 0.86 7.93
CA ALA A 11 11.47 -0.41 7.57
C ALA A 11 12.46 -1.41 6.94
N CYS A 12 13.71 -0.99 6.69
CA CYS A 12 14.78 -1.85 6.19
C CYS A 12 15.53 -2.60 7.28
N GLU A 13 15.11 -2.46 8.53
CA GLU A 13 15.56 -3.33 9.61
C GLU A 13 14.44 -4.30 9.99
N THR A 14 14.80 -5.49 10.46
CA THR A 14 13.79 -6.46 10.91
C THR A 14 13.27 -6.07 12.27
N HIS A 15 12.01 -5.63 12.32
CA HIS A 15 11.30 -5.31 13.55
C HIS A 15 10.00 -6.10 13.64
N SER A 16 9.58 -6.40 14.86
CA SER A 16 8.27 -7.01 15.13
C SER A 16 7.70 -6.39 16.39
N ILE A 17 6.72 -5.51 16.21
CA ILE A 17 6.08 -4.78 17.29
C ILE A 17 4.68 -5.37 17.47
N LYS A 18 4.45 -5.99 18.62
CA LYS A 18 3.13 -6.47 19.01
C LYS A 18 2.45 -5.42 19.88
N LEU A 19 1.35 -4.88 19.38
CA LEU A 19 0.44 -4.00 20.11
C LEU A 19 -0.77 -4.83 20.59
N ASP A 20 -1.73 -4.20 21.26
CA ASP A 20 -2.92 -4.89 21.76
C ASP A 20 -3.72 -5.54 20.62
N LYS A 21 -4.24 -4.72 19.70
CA LYS A 21 -5.10 -5.17 18.59
C LYS A 21 -4.35 -5.50 17.30
N TYR A 22 -3.14 -4.97 17.14
CA TYR A 22 -2.39 -5.03 15.89
C TYR A 22 -0.96 -5.49 16.10
N HIS A 23 -0.32 -5.91 15.03
CA HIS A 23 1.12 -6.08 14.97
C HIS A 23 1.66 -5.35 13.75
N LEU A 24 2.86 -4.80 13.91
CA LEU A 24 3.65 -4.22 12.84
C LEU A 24 4.87 -5.11 12.65
N HIS A 25 5.17 -5.44 11.41
CA HIS A 25 6.33 -6.25 11.05
C HIS A 25 7.09 -5.59 9.91
N THR A 26 8.40 -5.43 10.07
CA THR A 26 9.28 -4.98 9.00
C THR A 26 10.35 -6.02 8.72
N SER A 27 10.77 -6.14 7.47
CA SER A 27 11.86 -7.02 7.05
C SER A 27 12.26 -6.70 5.60
N LEU A 28 13.34 -7.33 5.12
CA LEU A 28 13.71 -7.35 3.71
C LEU A 28 13.11 -8.56 3.01
N ARG A 29 12.64 -8.35 1.78
CA ARG A 29 12.36 -9.43 0.82
C ARG A 29 13.66 -9.95 0.23
N SER A 30 13.60 -11.13 -0.39
CA SER A 30 14.71 -11.69 -1.17
C SER A 30 15.16 -10.77 -2.33
N SER A 31 14.27 -9.91 -2.83
CA SER A 31 14.56 -8.88 -3.83
C SER A 31 15.39 -7.70 -3.29
N GLY A 32 15.64 -7.63 -1.98
CA GLY A 32 16.21 -6.45 -1.32
C GLY A 32 15.19 -5.35 -1.03
N THR A 33 13.93 -5.50 -1.45
CA THR A 33 12.86 -4.55 -1.14
C THR A 33 12.47 -4.66 0.34
N CYS A 34 12.56 -3.55 1.06
CA CYS A 34 12.10 -3.46 2.45
C CYS A 34 10.57 -3.38 2.49
N PHE A 35 9.94 -3.90 3.53
CA PHE A 35 8.50 -3.75 3.70
C PHE A 35 8.10 -3.49 5.15
N LEU A 36 6.93 -2.87 5.31
CA LEU A 36 6.19 -2.73 6.55
C LEU A 36 4.81 -3.37 6.37
N ALA A 37 4.51 -4.39 7.16
CA ALA A 37 3.21 -5.02 7.22
C ALA A 37 2.48 -4.61 8.51
N ILE A 38 1.19 -4.33 8.41
CA ILE A 38 0.30 -4.04 9.53
C ILE A 38 -0.85 -5.04 9.46
N GLY A 39 -1.02 -5.84 10.51
CA GLY A 39 -2.06 -6.86 10.58
C GLY A 39 -2.76 -6.91 11.92
N SER A 40 -3.96 -7.47 11.94
CA SER A 40 -4.73 -7.67 13.18
C SER A 40 -4.22 -8.88 13.97
N ASN A 41 -4.18 -8.78 15.29
CA ASN A 41 -3.91 -9.92 16.17
C ASN A 41 -5.12 -10.84 16.35
N TYR A 42 -6.32 -10.41 15.94
CA TYR A 42 -7.56 -11.15 16.10
C TYR A 42 -8.39 -11.14 14.81
N THR A 43 -8.46 -12.29 14.15
CA THR A 43 -9.07 -12.46 12.83
C THR A 43 -10.20 -13.51 12.86
N PRO A 44 -11.33 -13.21 13.52
CA PRO A 44 -12.43 -14.17 13.67
C PRO A 44 -12.97 -14.59 12.30
N GLY A 45 -13.16 -15.90 12.11
CA GLY A 45 -13.62 -16.46 10.84
C GLY A 45 -12.64 -16.27 9.67
N LEU A 46 -11.38 -15.87 9.96
CA LEU A 46 -10.39 -15.48 8.95
C LEU A 46 -10.89 -14.35 8.02
N ILE A 47 -11.78 -13.49 8.53
CA ILE A 47 -12.21 -12.28 7.82
C ILE A 47 -11.40 -11.11 8.36
N TYR A 48 -10.53 -10.54 7.52
CA TYR A 48 -9.63 -9.46 7.95
C TYR A 48 -9.11 -8.66 6.76
N ARG A 49 -8.56 -7.47 7.09
CA ARG A 49 -7.85 -6.61 6.17
C ARG A 49 -6.48 -6.29 6.75
N ASP A 50 -5.45 -6.59 5.98
CA ASP A 50 -4.06 -6.32 6.32
C ASP A 50 -3.44 -5.39 5.29
N TYR A 51 -2.37 -4.72 5.70
CA TYR A 51 -1.71 -3.69 4.91
C TYR A 51 -0.24 -4.00 4.74
N LEU A 52 0.27 -3.64 3.58
CA LEU A 52 1.68 -3.77 3.27
C LEU A 52 2.15 -2.52 2.53
N PHE A 53 3.23 -1.94 3.04
CA PHE A 53 3.99 -0.89 2.38
C PHE A 53 5.37 -1.40 2.01
N THR A 54 5.92 -0.94 0.90
CA THR A 54 7.26 -1.36 0.45
C THR A 54 8.13 -0.17 0.10
N SER A 55 9.45 -0.39 0.11
CA SER A 55 10.43 0.63 -0.27
C SER A 55 10.37 1.00 -1.76
N ASP A 56 9.73 0.17 -2.61
CA ASP A 56 9.41 0.51 -4.00
C ASP A 56 8.04 1.20 -4.15
N GLY A 57 7.51 1.78 -3.09
CA GLY A 57 6.33 2.65 -3.13
C GLY A 57 4.99 1.92 -3.23
N GLN A 58 4.96 0.59 -3.09
CA GLN A 58 3.73 -0.18 -3.07
C GLN A 58 2.97 0.11 -1.77
N PHE A 59 1.67 0.33 -1.87
CA PHE A 59 0.70 0.17 -0.80
C PHE A 59 -0.32 -0.89 -1.21
N MET A 60 -0.27 -2.04 -0.57
CA MET A 60 -1.19 -3.15 -0.80
C MET A 60 -2.16 -3.28 0.36
N VAL A 61 -3.43 -3.44 0.00
CA VAL A 61 -4.53 -3.76 0.90
C VAL A 61 -4.93 -5.20 0.63
N PHE A 62 -4.52 -6.11 1.51
CA PHE A 62 -4.91 -7.51 1.45
C PHE A 62 -6.21 -7.72 2.21
N ASN A 63 -7.14 -8.45 1.62
CA ASN A 63 -8.41 -8.82 2.25
C ASN A 63 -8.54 -10.33 2.25
N SER A 64 -8.90 -10.89 3.39
CA SER A 64 -9.42 -12.25 3.51
C SER A 64 -10.92 -12.17 3.79
N PHE A 65 -11.69 -12.94 3.05
CA PHE A 65 -13.16 -12.98 3.10
C PHE A 65 -13.69 -14.23 3.81
N GLY A 66 -12.81 -15.09 4.32
CA GLY A 66 -13.17 -16.30 5.05
C GLY A 66 -12.11 -17.39 4.98
N SER A 67 -12.47 -18.59 5.42
CA SER A 67 -11.57 -19.75 5.50
C SER A 67 -11.48 -20.60 4.21
N GLY A 68 -11.92 -20.06 3.07
CA GLY A 68 -11.93 -20.79 1.81
C GLY A 68 -10.60 -20.71 1.04
N SER A 69 -10.63 -21.00 -0.26
CA SER A 69 -9.41 -21.05 -1.07
C SER A 69 -8.91 -19.65 -1.41
N ALA A 70 -7.60 -19.45 -1.55
CA ALA A 70 -7.06 -18.14 -1.90
C ALA A 70 -7.72 -17.53 -3.15
N SER A 71 -7.93 -18.33 -4.20
CA SER A 71 -8.52 -17.87 -5.47
C SER A 71 -9.93 -17.28 -5.32
N THR A 72 -10.68 -17.73 -4.31
CA THR A 72 -12.07 -17.32 -4.08
C THR A 72 -12.24 -16.48 -2.83
N ASP A 73 -11.36 -16.56 -1.84
CA ASP A 73 -11.54 -16.02 -0.50
C ASP A 73 -10.47 -15.02 -0.08
N THR A 74 -9.54 -14.69 -0.96
CA THR A 74 -8.62 -13.58 -0.76
C THR A 74 -8.63 -12.63 -1.94
N GLY A 75 -8.28 -11.37 -1.70
CA GLY A 75 -8.13 -10.38 -2.74
C GLY A 75 -7.20 -9.25 -2.32
N ALA A 76 -6.63 -8.57 -3.29
CA ALA A 76 -5.71 -7.46 -3.06
C ALA A 76 -6.10 -6.25 -3.89
N ARG A 77 -6.09 -5.06 -3.27
CA ARG A 77 -6.02 -3.77 -3.97
C ARG A 77 -4.62 -3.22 -3.82
N VAL A 78 -4.06 -2.66 -4.88
CA VAL A 78 -2.68 -2.18 -4.88
C VAL A 78 -2.61 -0.76 -5.41
N PHE A 79 -1.89 0.09 -4.69
CA PHE A 79 -1.50 1.43 -5.12
C PHE A 79 0.03 1.49 -5.22
N TYR A 80 0.55 2.34 -6.10
CA TYR A 80 1.96 2.74 -6.09
C TYR A 80 2.08 4.25 -5.96
N PHE A 81 2.99 4.68 -5.09
CA PHE A 81 3.34 6.08 -4.86
C PHE A 81 4.73 6.35 -5.42
N ALA A 82 4.85 7.35 -6.29
CA ALA A 82 6.09 7.72 -6.96
C ALA A 82 6.12 9.23 -7.24
N PRO A 83 7.29 9.86 -7.45
CA PRO A 83 8.65 9.26 -7.44
C PRO A 83 9.14 8.92 -6.03
N MET A 84 10.18 8.09 -5.92
CA MET A 84 10.80 7.75 -4.62
C MET A 84 11.89 8.77 -4.27
N VAL A 85 11.69 9.50 -3.18
CA VAL A 85 12.57 10.58 -2.69
C VAL A 85 13.00 10.40 -1.24
N SER A 86 12.46 9.40 -0.54
CA SER A 86 12.77 9.07 0.85
C SER A 86 12.73 7.56 1.10
N GLU A 87 13.24 7.12 2.25
CA GLU A 87 13.14 5.73 2.69
C GLU A 87 11.77 5.42 3.29
N LEU A 88 11.35 4.14 3.21
CA LEU A 88 10.19 3.65 3.94
C LEU A 88 10.51 3.59 5.44
N GLY A 89 9.64 4.15 6.26
CA GLY A 89 9.76 4.06 7.71
C GLY A 89 8.42 4.26 8.41
N PHE A 90 8.45 4.23 9.73
CA PHE A 90 7.28 4.55 10.53
C PHE A 90 7.64 5.11 11.91
N ASP A 91 6.68 5.82 12.49
CA ASP A 91 6.67 6.24 13.90
C ASP A 91 5.38 5.72 14.57
N ILE A 92 5.46 5.45 15.87
CA ILE A 92 4.27 5.22 16.71
C ILE A 92 4.16 6.37 17.70
N LEU A 93 3.07 7.13 17.61
CA LEU A 93 2.78 8.29 18.46
C LEU A 93 1.41 8.11 19.12
N GLY A 94 1.39 7.64 20.36
CA GLY A 94 0.14 7.35 21.07
C GLY A 94 -0.65 6.26 20.36
N ASP A 95 -1.85 6.61 19.89
CA ASP A 95 -2.78 5.72 19.20
C ASP A 95 -2.64 5.77 17.66
N GLU A 96 -1.58 6.36 17.14
CA GLU A 96 -1.34 6.48 15.71
C GLU A 96 -0.02 5.84 15.30
N ALA A 97 -0.04 5.09 14.20
CA ALA A 97 1.13 4.76 13.44
C ALA A 97 1.21 5.70 12.24
N ILE A 98 2.31 6.45 12.13
CA ILE A 98 2.61 7.33 11.00
C ILE A 98 3.58 6.58 10.09
N ILE A 99 3.13 6.26 8.88
CA ILE A 99 3.94 5.57 7.87
C ILE A 99 4.55 6.62 6.96
N HIS A 100 5.88 6.66 6.89
CA HIS A 100 6.65 7.50 5.96
C HIS A 100 6.81 6.76 4.65
N LEU A 101 6.11 7.19 3.61
CA LEU A 101 6.13 6.56 2.30
C LEU A 101 7.37 6.98 1.50
N PRO A 102 7.85 6.14 0.57
CA PRO A 102 9.03 6.45 -0.23
C PRO A 102 8.93 7.71 -1.08
N ASN A 103 7.72 8.19 -1.39
CA ASN A 103 7.52 9.43 -2.13
C ASN A 103 7.47 10.69 -1.27
N GLY A 104 7.84 10.58 0.01
CA GLY A 104 7.85 11.67 0.99
C GLY A 104 6.51 11.92 1.67
N SER A 105 5.43 11.26 1.23
CA SER A 105 4.12 11.36 1.86
C SER A 105 4.05 10.62 3.19
N ARG A 106 3.09 11.00 4.03
CA ARG A 106 2.81 10.34 5.31
C ARG A 106 1.39 9.82 5.35
N ALA A 107 1.23 8.52 5.57
CA ALA A 107 -0.07 7.91 5.81
C ALA A 107 -0.27 7.65 7.31
N VAL A 108 -1.47 7.87 7.83
CA VAL A 108 -1.75 7.69 9.26
C VAL A 108 -2.76 6.59 9.48
N PHE A 109 -2.34 5.59 10.26
CA PHE A 109 -3.15 4.46 10.71
C PHE A 109 -3.52 4.65 12.18
N ASN A 110 -4.82 4.69 12.48
CA ASN A 110 -5.30 4.77 13.85
C ASN A 110 -5.31 3.37 14.48
N LEU A 111 -4.46 3.15 15.48
CA LEU A 111 -4.25 1.88 16.17
C LEU A 111 -5.41 1.51 17.11
N SER A 112 -6.24 2.46 17.55
CA SER A 112 -7.40 2.15 18.39
C SER A 112 -8.57 1.58 17.56
N VAL A 113 -8.79 2.17 16.37
CA VAL A 113 -9.91 1.88 15.47
C VAL A 113 -9.55 0.85 14.40
N GLY A 114 -8.28 0.82 13.96
CA GLY A 114 -7.81 -0.11 12.93
C GLY A 114 -7.97 0.38 11.50
N LYS A 115 -7.94 1.69 11.27
CA LYS A 115 -8.20 2.27 9.95
C LYS A 115 -7.20 3.32 9.57
N PHE A 116 -6.96 3.45 8.27
CA PHE A 116 -6.32 4.65 7.75
C PHE A 116 -7.27 5.84 7.83
N THR A 117 -6.73 7.01 8.17
CA THR A 117 -7.52 8.25 8.29
C THR A 117 -7.15 9.25 7.21
N HIS A 118 -5.86 9.42 6.92
CA HIS A 118 -5.38 10.38 5.94
C HIS A 118 -4.03 9.98 5.35
N ILE A 119 -3.71 10.62 4.22
CA ILE A 119 -2.41 10.59 3.56
C ILE A 119 -2.03 12.02 3.15
N ASP A 120 -1.02 12.59 3.81
CA ASP A 120 -0.74 14.02 3.83
C ASP A 120 -2.02 14.86 4.07
N THR A 121 -2.32 15.79 3.15
CA THR A 121 -3.54 16.60 3.17
C THR A 121 -4.74 15.93 2.51
N GLY A 122 -4.56 14.74 1.92
CA GLY A 122 -5.62 13.93 1.33
C GLY A 122 -6.27 13.00 2.35
N GLN A 123 -7.33 12.31 1.93
CA GLN A 123 -8.11 11.40 2.77
C GLN A 123 -7.99 9.96 2.29
N ILE A 124 -7.98 9.03 3.24
CA ILE A 124 -8.19 7.62 2.96
C ILE A 124 -9.57 7.25 3.51
N ILE A 125 -10.49 6.91 2.63
CA ILE A 125 -11.82 6.42 3.00
C ILE A 125 -11.76 4.90 3.04
N GLU A 126 -11.84 4.35 4.25
CA GLU A 126 -11.87 2.92 4.48
C GLU A 126 -13.28 2.41 4.80
N SER A 127 -13.71 1.36 4.10
CA SER A 127 -14.96 0.66 4.35
C SER A 127 -14.90 -0.14 5.65
N ASP A 128 -15.90 0.02 6.50
CA ASP A 128 -16.04 -0.69 7.78
C ASP A 128 -16.11 -2.21 7.63
N LEU A 129 -16.67 -2.67 6.52
CA LEU A 129 -16.85 -4.10 6.23
C LEU A 129 -15.73 -4.60 5.32
N VAL A 130 -15.26 -5.82 5.58
CA VAL A 130 -14.46 -6.58 4.61
C VAL A 130 -15.45 -7.36 3.74
N SER A 131 -15.68 -6.86 2.53
CA SER A 131 -16.68 -7.43 1.60
C SER A 131 -16.10 -7.53 0.19
N ARG A 132 -16.53 -8.54 -0.55
CA ARG A 132 -16.13 -8.75 -1.95
C ARG A 132 -16.57 -7.59 -2.84
N ASP A 133 -17.67 -6.96 -2.49
CA ASP A 133 -18.32 -5.94 -3.30
C ASP A 133 -17.63 -4.58 -3.19
N ASN A 134 -16.80 -4.36 -2.16
CA ASN A 134 -16.12 -3.07 -1.95
C ASN A 134 -14.70 -3.01 -2.52
N ARG A 135 -14.29 -4.01 -3.32
CA ARG A 135 -13.04 -3.99 -4.10
C ARG A 135 -11.80 -3.63 -3.26
N GLY A 136 -11.72 -4.18 -2.05
CA GLY A 136 -10.62 -3.95 -1.12
C GLY A 136 -10.84 -2.80 -0.14
N GLY A 137 -11.94 -2.06 -0.28
CA GLY A 137 -12.49 -1.20 0.76
C GLY A 137 -11.69 0.05 1.09
N ILE A 138 -10.79 0.51 0.20
CA ILE A 138 -9.96 1.70 0.39
C ILE A 138 -10.10 2.61 -0.82
N GLU A 139 -10.46 3.87 -0.61
CA GLU A 139 -10.40 4.93 -1.61
C GLU A 139 -9.49 6.06 -1.13
N ILE A 140 -8.69 6.62 -2.04
CA ILE A 140 -7.83 7.77 -1.78
C ILE A 140 -8.44 8.99 -2.46
N VAL A 141 -8.65 10.07 -1.71
CA VAL A 141 -9.35 11.27 -2.17
C VAL A 141 -8.54 12.51 -1.85
N ASP A 142 -8.59 13.52 -2.72
CA ASP A 142 -7.91 14.82 -2.55
C ASP A 142 -6.41 14.72 -2.24
N TYR A 143 -5.76 13.64 -2.68
CA TYR A 143 -4.33 13.46 -2.52
C TYR A 143 -3.57 14.45 -3.42
N PRO A 144 -2.68 15.30 -2.85
CA PRO A 144 -1.99 16.34 -3.60
C PRO A 144 -0.88 15.81 -4.53
N GLY A 145 -0.46 14.56 -4.32
CA GLY A 145 0.58 13.91 -5.12
C GLY A 145 0.02 13.08 -6.28
N ILE A 146 0.88 12.21 -6.81
CA ILE A 146 0.54 11.28 -7.89
C ILE A 146 0.59 9.87 -7.34
N TYR A 147 -0.42 9.07 -7.65
CA TYR A 147 -0.42 7.65 -7.36
C TYR A 147 -1.01 6.86 -8.51
N PHE A 148 -0.66 5.58 -8.53
CA PHE A 148 -1.11 4.61 -9.52
C PHE A 148 -2.03 3.63 -8.82
N ASP A 149 -3.32 3.64 -9.14
CA ASP A 149 -4.28 2.62 -8.69
C ASP A 149 -4.25 1.45 -9.67
N MET A 150 -3.69 0.34 -9.20
CA MET A 150 -3.55 -0.91 -9.95
C MET A 150 -4.86 -1.70 -10.02
N GLY A 151 -5.89 -1.25 -9.30
CA GLY A 151 -7.18 -1.91 -9.18
C GLY A 151 -7.19 -2.98 -8.09
N PHE A 152 -8.23 -3.80 -8.13
CA PHE A 152 -8.48 -4.90 -7.20
C PHE A 152 -8.57 -6.22 -7.95
N ALA A 153 -8.02 -7.28 -7.38
CA ALA A 153 -8.09 -8.64 -7.92
C ALA A 153 -8.36 -9.67 -6.83
N MET A 154 -9.11 -10.71 -7.19
CA MET A 154 -9.32 -11.90 -6.36
C MET A 154 -8.24 -12.93 -6.63
N GLY A 155 -7.77 -13.61 -5.59
CA GLY A 155 -6.85 -14.75 -5.70
C GLY A 155 -5.38 -14.41 -5.95
N ASN A 156 -5.07 -13.20 -6.40
CA ASN A 156 -3.71 -12.75 -6.65
C ASN A 156 -3.61 -11.22 -6.55
N SER A 157 -2.38 -10.73 -6.63
CA SER A 157 -2.13 -9.30 -6.79
C SER A 157 -2.61 -8.81 -8.15
N PRO A 158 -3.31 -7.66 -8.23
CA PRO A 158 -3.76 -7.08 -9.50
C PRO A 158 -2.60 -6.76 -10.45
N VAL A 159 -1.38 -6.55 -9.93
CA VAL A 159 -0.18 -6.31 -10.74
C VAL A 159 0.22 -7.52 -11.59
N MET A 160 -0.29 -8.72 -11.30
CA MET A 160 -0.07 -9.91 -12.13
C MET A 160 -0.89 -9.88 -13.43
N GLN A 161 -1.91 -9.03 -13.52
CA GLN A 161 -2.81 -8.96 -14.66
C GLN A 161 -2.24 -8.03 -15.75
N LYS A 162 -1.28 -8.54 -16.54
CA LYS A 162 -0.50 -7.77 -17.54
C LYS A 162 -1.32 -6.91 -18.50
N LYS A 163 -2.55 -7.35 -18.82
CA LYS A 163 -3.45 -6.69 -19.78
C LYS A 163 -4.41 -5.68 -19.12
N SER A 164 -4.47 -5.63 -17.79
CA SER A 164 -5.35 -4.73 -17.06
C SER A 164 -4.87 -3.28 -17.19
N MET A 165 -5.81 -2.36 -16.97
CA MET A 165 -5.54 -0.93 -16.99
C MET A 165 -5.17 -0.45 -15.59
N VAL A 166 -4.15 0.39 -15.52
CA VAL A 166 -3.76 1.14 -14.32
C VAL A 166 -4.32 2.54 -14.45
N LYS A 167 -4.97 3.02 -13.39
CA LYS A 167 -5.43 4.39 -13.28
C LYS A 167 -4.35 5.22 -12.61
N ILE A 168 -3.81 6.22 -13.31
CA ILE A 168 -2.88 7.17 -12.72
C ILE A 168 -3.69 8.39 -12.31
N VAL A 169 -3.60 8.73 -11.02
CA VAL A 169 -4.38 9.81 -10.40
C VAL A 169 -3.41 10.91 -9.99
N ARG A 170 -3.75 12.14 -10.37
CA ARG A 170 -3.06 13.38 -10.01
C ARG A 170 -4.09 14.47 -9.68
N PRO A 171 -3.69 15.59 -9.07
CA PRO A 171 -4.62 16.67 -8.79
C PRO A 171 -5.37 17.09 -10.06
N SER A 172 -6.70 17.05 -10.02
CA SER A 172 -7.61 17.44 -11.11
C SER A 172 -7.54 16.60 -12.40
N GLN A 173 -6.77 15.52 -12.46
CA GLN A 173 -6.66 14.73 -13.67
C GLN A 173 -6.45 13.24 -13.40
N THR A 174 -6.98 12.43 -14.30
CA THR A 174 -6.78 10.99 -14.31
C THR A 174 -6.44 10.56 -15.72
N CYS A 175 -5.54 9.59 -15.86
CA CYS A 175 -5.30 8.90 -17.12
C CYS A 175 -5.25 7.38 -16.89
N SER A 176 -5.27 6.60 -17.97
CA SER A 176 -5.23 5.14 -17.89
C SER A 176 -4.22 4.59 -18.87
N VAL A 177 -3.39 3.68 -18.38
CA VAL A 177 -2.32 3.01 -19.14
C VAL A 177 -2.42 1.50 -18.92
N ARG A 178 -1.82 0.70 -19.81
CA ARG A 178 -1.74 -0.75 -19.58
C ARG A 178 -0.72 -1.06 -18.49
N MET A 179 -1.00 -2.07 -17.66
CA MET A 179 -0.08 -2.57 -16.62
C MET A 179 1.31 -2.88 -17.18
N SER A 180 1.37 -3.46 -18.38
CA SER A 180 2.63 -3.76 -19.10
C SER A 180 3.45 -2.54 -19.53
N LYS A 181 2.99 -1.31 -19.27
CA LYS A 181 3.77 -0.08 -19.47
C LYS A 181 4.50 0.36 -18.20
N ILE A 182 4.09 -0.15 -17.05
CA ILE A 182 4.61 0.23 -15.72
C ILE A 182 5.48 -0.88 -15.13
N PHE A 183 5.15 -2.14 -15.44
CA PHE A 183 5.88 -3.31 -14.96
C PHE A 183 6.49 -4.10 -16.09
N ASP A 184 7.73 -4.52 -15.90
CA ASP A 184 8.31 -5.66 -16.60
C ASP A 184 7.95 -6.96 -15.86
N TYR A 185 8.05 -8.09 -16.54
CA TYR A 185 7.77 -9.40 -15.95
C TYR A 185 8.92 -10.35 -16.20
N ILE A 186 9.82 -10.46 -15.24
CA ILE A 186 11.03 -11.27 -15.30
C ILE A 186 10.75 -12.56 -14.55
N ASP A 187 10.88 -13.71 -15.21
CA ASP A 187 10.56 -15.04 -14.64
C ASP A 187 9.16 -15.15 -14.03
N GLY A 188 8.20 -14.37 -14.57
CA GLY A 188 6.82 -14.34 -14.10
C GLY A 188 6.56 -13.30 -13.00
N GLU A 189 7.60 -12.70 -12.42
CA GLU A 189 7.49 -11.72 -11.34
C GLU A 189 7.42 -10.28 -11.88
N PRO A 190 6.49 -9.44 -11.39
CA PRO A 190 6.35 -8.06 -11.80
C PRO A 190 7.46 -7.19 -11.18
N VAL A 191 8.16 -6.42 -12.01
CA VAL A 191 9.22 -5.49 -11.60
C VAL A 191 8.80 -4.07 -11.97
N PHE A 192 8.58 -3.23 -10.96
CA PHE A 192 8.17 -1.84 -11.14
C PHE A 192 9.28 -1.01 -11.79
N GLN A 193 9.00 -0.37 -12.92
CA GLN A 193 10.02 0.31 -13.74
C GLN A 193 10.24 1.79 -13.36
N LEU A 194 9.35 2.37 -12.57
CA LEU A 194 9.33 3.80 -12.27
C LEU A 194 10.00 4.12 -10.91
N THR A 195 11.06 3.41 -10.57
CA THR A 195 11.82 3.57 -9.32
C THR A 195 12.75 4.78 -9.35
N HIS A 196 13.23 5.18 -10.53
CA HIS A 196 14.06 6.37 -10.72
C HIS A 196 13.24 7.57 -11.22
N GLU A 197 13.54 8.75 -10.69
CA GLU A 197 12.84 10.00 -11.03
C GLU A 197 12.86 10.30 -12.53
N SER A 198 13.99 10.10 -13.22
CA SER A 198 14.12 10.35 -14.66
C SER A 198 13.16 9.48 -15.48
N HIS A 199 13.08 8.18 -15.16
CA HIS A 199 12.15 7.24 -15.82
C HIS A 199 10.70 7.62 -15.53
N TYR A 200 10.40 7.99 -14.29
CA TYR A 200 9.08 8.46 -13.89
C TYR A 200 8.66 9.71 -14.68
N VAL A 201 9.50 10.74 -14.75
CA VAL A 201 9.21 11.99 -15.46
C VAL A 201 8.98 11.74 -16.95
N ASP A 202 9.85 10.96 -17.60
CA ASP A 202 9.72 10.63 -19.01
C ASP A 202 8.46 9.79 -19.29
N PHE A 203 8.13 8.86 -18.39
CA PHE A 203 6.93 8.06 -18.48
C PHE A 203 5.67 8.94 -18.40
N MET A 204 5.61 9.83 -17.40
CA MET A 204 4.47 10.72 -17.20
C MET A 204 4.26 11.63 -18.40
N ARG A 205 5.32 12.25 -18.93
CA ARG A 205 5.24 13.12 -20.12
C ARG A 205 4.66 12.41 -21.35
N ARG A 206 4.96 11.12 -21.55
CA ARG A 206 4.55 10.36 -22.74
C ARG A 206 3.16 9.76 -22.62
N ASN A 207 2.79 9.30 -21.43
CA ASN A 207 1.59 8.47 -21.24
C ASN A 207 0.47 9.19 -20.47
N CYS A 208 0.80 10.30 -19.80
CA CYS A 208 -0.13 11.09 -19.01
C CYS A 208 0.27 12.57 -19.02
N PRO A 209 0.26 13.24 -20.20
CA PRO A 209 0.61 14.66 -20.32
C PRO A 209 -0.36 15.53 -19.53
#